data_AF-A0A8H3ZYP4-F1
#
_entry.id   AF-A0A8H3ZYP4-F1
#
_cell.length_a   1.000
_cell.length_b   1.000
_cell.length_c   1.000
_cell.angle_alpha   90.00
_cell.angle_beta   90.00
_cell.angle_gamma   90.00
#
_symmetry.space_group_name_H-M   'P 1'
#
loop_
_entity.id
_entity.type
_entity.pdbx_description
1 polymer ?
#
loop_
_entity_poly.entity_id
_entity_poly.type
_entity_poly.pdbx_seq_one_letter_code
_entity_poly.pdbx_strand_id
1 'polypeptide(L)'
;MPAKLTTICYVHSCTERITQEYTVKDITGIVKLKDDEPSNIIYLNIKASIPLNDSSNNFIEAFQTGDVIYLKGKFVARDSYYTVSATSIKVLEFDFEDMPALGINVTIVGITTQIVQNTGNDLTLEFYVEEKV
;
A
#
# COMPACT_ATOMS: atom_id res chain seq x y z
N MET A 1 8.41 12.48 -6.68
CA MET A 1 8.08 11.58 -7.81
C MET A 1 6.82 10.81 -7.41
N PRO A 2 5.82 10.63 -8.28
CA PRO A 2 4.67 9.79 -7.94
C PRO A 2 5.13 8.37 -7.62
N ALA A 3 4.86 7.93 -6.38
CA ALA A 3 5.12 6.57 -5.93
C ALA A 3 3.78 5.88 -5.63
N LYS A 4 3.60 4.67 -6.13
CA LYS A 4 2.42 3.83 -5.88
C LYS A 4 2.85 2.52 -5.27
N LEU A 5 2.20 2.17 -4.17
CA LEU A 5 2.30 0.88 -3.51
C LEU A 5 1.14 0.00 -3.96
N THR A 6 1.44 -1.26 -4.24
CA THR A 6 0.45 -2.31 -4.49
C THR A 6 0.80 -3.55 -3.68
N THR A 7 -0.17 -4.13 -2.99
CA THR A 7 0.05 -5.31 -2.13
C THR A 7 -1.26 -6.04 -1.86
N ILE A 8 -1.16 -7.21 -1.25
CA ILE A 8 -2.26 -7.91 -0.58
C ILE A 8 -2.02 -7.81 0.92
N CYS A 9 -3.01 -7.37 1.68
CA CYS A 9 -2.89 -7.26 3.13
C CYS A 9 -4.16 -7.71 3.84
N TYR A 10 -3.98 -8.21 5.05
CA TYR A 10 -5.05 -8.56 5.97
C TYR A 10 -5.44 -7.35 6.82
N VAL A 11 -6.74 -7.11 6.94
CA VAL A 11 -7.31 -6.01 7.75
C VAL A 11 -7.32 -6.42 9.22
N HIS A 12 -6.24 -6.10 9.95
CA HIS A 12 -6.10 -6.43 11.36
C HIS A 12 -7.03 -5.60 12.26
N SER A 13 -7.15 -4.31 12.00
CA SER A 13 -8.09 -3.44 12.69
C SER A 13 -8.53 -2.31 11.79
N CYS A 14 -9.77 -1.85 11.97
CA CYS A 14 -10.33 -0.73 11.23
C CYS A 14 -11.11 0.15 12.19
N THR A 15 -10.81 1.44 12.19
CA THR A 15 -11.61 2.47 12.86
C THR A 15 -12.19 3.38 11.80
N GLU A 16 -13.46 3.75 11.96
CA GLU A 16 -14.14 4.62 11.02
C GLU A 16 -14.59 5.91 11.69
N ARG A 17 -14.49 7.00 10.93
CA ARG A 17 -15.03 8.30 11.32
C ARG A 17 -15.79 8.90 10.14
N ILE A 18 -16.99 9.38 10.44
CA ILE A 18 -17.83 10.04 9.45
C ILE A 18 -17.55 11.54 9.50
N THR A 19 -17.31 12.13 8.34
CA THR A 19 -17.15 13.58 8.15
C THR A 19 -18.32 14.11 7.31
N GLN A 20 -18.33 15.41 6.99
CA GLN A 20 -19.42 16.00 6.19
C GLN A 20 -19.53 15.39 4.78
N GLU A 21 -18.42 14.98 4.18
CA GLU A 21 -18.37 14.54 2.78
C GLU A 21 -17.86 13.10 2.60
N TYR A 22 -17.13 12.57 3.59
CA TYR A 22 -16.46 11.27 3.50
C TYR A 22 -16.64 10.43 4.76
N THR A 23 -16.72 9.12 4.58
CA THR A 23 -16.34 8.14 5.60
C THR A 23 -14.84 7.90 5.48
N VAL A 24 -14.09 8.28 6.52
CA VAL A 24 -12.66 8.01 6.60
C VAL A 24 -12.45 6.74 7.43
N LYS A 25 -11.76 5.76 6.86
CA LYS A 25 -11.32 4.55 7.55
C LYS A 25 -9.82 4.59 7.79
N ASP A 26 -9.44 4.47 9.05
CA ASP A 26 -8.06 4.30 9.53
C ASP A 26 -7.85 2.81 9.83
N ILE A 27 -6.97 2.16 9.06
CA ILE A 27 -6.85 0.71 8.97
C ILE A 27 -5.42 0.30 9.34
N THR A 28 -5.29 -0.73 10.16
CA THR A 28 -4.02 -1.45 10.35
C THR A 28 -4.02 -2.67 9.44
N GLY A 29 -3.17 -2.66 8.42
CA GLY A 29 -2.97 -3.77 7.49
C GLY A 29 -1.74 -4.60 7.85
N ILE A 30 -1.82 -5.91 7.67
CA ILE A 30 -0.69 -6.84 7.82
C ILE A 30 -0.36 -7.45 6.46
N VAL A 31 0.90 -7.34 6.04
CA VAL A 31 1.43 -7.95 4.82
C VAL A 31 2.38 -9.08 5.21
N LYS A 32 2.24 -10.26 4.59
CA LYS A 32 3.21 -11.36 4.74
C LYS A 32 4.41 -11.15 3.82
N LEU A 33 5.60 -11.38 4.37
CA LEU A 33 6.87 -11.37 3.60
C LEU A 33 7.32 -12.77 3.18
N LYS A 34 6.92 -13.81 3.93
CA LYS A 34 7.13 -15.21 3.58
C LYS A 34 5.95 -16.06 4.02
N ASP A 35 5.70 -17.16 3.31
CA ASP A 35 4.59 -18.07 3.60
C ASP A 35 4.85 -18.98 4.82
N ASP A 36 6.12 -19.30 5.10
CA ASP A 36 6.56 -20.27 6.11
C ASP A 36 6.86 -19.66 7.49
N GLU A 37 6.90 -18.33 7.59
CA GLU A 37 7.26 -17.59 8.81
C GLU A 37 6.16 -16.58 9.19
N PRO A 38 5.19 -16.94 10.05
CA PRO A 38 4.06 -16.07 10.41
C PRO A 38 4.46 -14.75 11.06
N SER A 39 5.65 -14.69 11.68
CA SER A 39 6.20 -13.49 12.30
C SER A 39 6.83 -12.52 11.30
N ASN A 40 7.05 -12.94 10.06
CA ASN A 40 7.71 -12.15 9.03
C ASN A 40 6.68 -11.29 8.29
N ILE A 41 6.29 -10.19 8.94
CA ILE A 41 5.22 -9.31 8.48
C ILE A 41 5.64 -7.84 8.42
N ILE A 42 4.94 -7.07 7.58
CA ILE A 42 5.00 -5.61 7.56
C ILE A 42 3.65 -5.04 8.00
N TYR A 43 3.70 -4.03 8.86
CA TYR A 43 2.54 -3.23 9.23
C TYR A 43 2.34 -2.07 8.26
N LEU A 44 1.09 -1.89 7.83
CA LEU A 44 0.63 -0.75 7.05
C LEU A 44 -0.36 0.06 7.87
N ASN A 45 -0.16 1.37 7.94
CA ASN A 45 -1.16 2.33 8.41
C ASN A 45 -1.88 2.89 7.18
N ILE A 46 -3.07 2.38 6.89
CA ILE A 46 -3.80 2.68 5.66
C ILE A 46 -4.93 3.65 5.98
N LYS A 47 -5.02 4.74 5.22
CA LYS A 47 -6.12 5.71 5.25
C LYS A 47 -6.95 5.59 3.98
N ALA A 48 -8.22 5.23 4.12
CA ALA A 48 -9.18 5.20 3.03
C ALA A 48 -10.23 6.30 3.23
N SER A 49 -10.53 7.06 2.17
CA SER A 49 -11.58 8.10 2.19
C SER A 49 -12.65 7.73 1.18
N ILE A 50 -13.83 7.39 1.68
CA ILE A 50 -14.96 6.87 0.91
C ILE A 50 -16.01 7.99 0.84
N PRO A 51 -16.29 8.58 -0.34
CA PRO A 51 -17.28 9.65 -0.47
C PRO A 51 -18.69 9.14 -0.08
N LEU A 52 -19.46 9.97 0.62
CA LEU A 52 -20.82 9.60 1.08
C LEU A 52 -21.85 9.61 -0.05
N ASN A 53 -21.68 10.50 -1.03
CA ASN A 53 -22.70 10.82 -2.04
C ASN A 53 -22.32 10.42 -3.47
N ASP A 54 -21.14 9.84 -3.69
CA ASP A 54 -20.68 9.49 -5.03
C ASP A 54 -20.83 7.98 -5.27
N SER A 55 -21.95 7.60 -5.90
CA SER A 55 -22.21 6.23 -6.36
C SER A 55 -21.46 5.88 -7.65
N SER A 56 -20.68 6.83 -8.21
CA SER A 56 -19.93 6.59 -9.43
C SER A 56 -18.55 6.01 -9.10
N ASN A 57 -18.46 4.68 -9.19
CA ASN A 57 -17.21 3.93 -9.30
C ASN A 57 -16.23 4.14 -8.13
N ASN A 58 -16.69 3.84 -6.92
CA ASN A 58 -15.81 3.85 -5.75
C ASN A 58 -14.80 2.70 -5.90
N PHE A 59 -13.53 3.02 -6.13
CA PHE A 59 -12.45 2.02 -6.26
C PHE A 59 -12.12 1.32 -4.94
N ILE A 60 -12.84 1.66 -3.87
CA ILE A 60 -12.75 1.11 -2.52
C ILE A 60 -14.02 0.30 -2.29
N GLU A 61 -13.90 -1.02 -2.38
CA GLU A 61 -14.97 -1.96 -2.02
C GLU A 61 -15.26 -1.90 -0.52
N ALA A 62 -16.45 -2.35 -0.11
CA ALA A 62 -16.78 -2.49 1.29
C ALA A 62 -15.98 -3.66 1.89
N PHE A 63 -15.35 -3.42 3.04
CA PHE A 63 -14.55 -4.40 3.79
C PHE A 63 -14.73 -4.20 5.30
N GLN A 64 -14.38 -5.22 6.06
CA GLN A 64 -14.38 -5.29 7.52
C GLN A 64 -13.05 -5.84 8.06
N THR A 65 -12.90 -5.79 9.38
CA THR A 65 -11.79 -6.46 10.07
C THR A 65 -11.88 -7.96 9.83
N GLY A 66 -10.74 -8.58 9.51
CA GLY A 66 -10.67 -9.99 9.13
C GLY A 66 -10.56 -10.22 7.63
N ASP A 67 -10.96 -9.26 6.79
CA ASP A 67 -10.87 -9.42 5.34
C ASP A 67 -9.42 -9.38 4.85
N VAL A 68 -9.16 -10.09 3.77
CA VAL A 68 -7.95 -9.91 2.97
C VAL A 68 -8.26 -9.02 1.78
N ILE A 69 -7.45 -7.98 1.59
CA ILE A 69 -7.68 -6.97 0.58
C ILE A 69 -6.47 -6.81 -0.36
N TYR A 70 -6.76 -6.61 -1.64
CA TYR A 70 -5.82 -6.05 -2.59
C TYR A 70 -5.83 -4.52 -2.47
N LEU A 71 -4.69 -3.94 -2.13
CA LEU A 71 -4.52 -2.51 -1.86
C LEU A 71 -3.69 -1.86 -2.96
N LYS A 72 -4.15 -0.70 -3.45
CA LYS A 72 -3.34 0.26 -4.20
C LYS A 72 -3.41 1.63 -3.54
N GLY A 73 -2.27 2.28 -3.35
CA GLY A 73 -2.24 3.60 -2.74
C GLY A 73 -0.94 4.36 -2.96
N LYS A 74 -0.98 5.66 -2.65
CA LYS A 74 0.26 6.41 -2.42
C LYS A 74 0.78 6.04 -1.04
N PHE A 75 2.09 5.95 -0.86
CA PHE A 75 2.66 5.54 0.41
C PHE A 75 3.78 6.47 0.83
N VAL A 76 3.99 6.59 2.14
CA VAL A 76 5.13 7.26 2.76
C VAL A 76 5.81 6.24 3.67
N ALA A 77 7.10 6.01 3.46
CA ALA A 77 7.91 5.17 4.32
C ALA A 77 8.18 5.88 5.66
N ARG A 78 8.04 5.16 6.77
CA ARG A 78 8.44 5.56 8.12
C ARG A 78 9.43 4.53 8.65
N ASP A 79 10.11 4.84 9.75
CA ASP A 79 11.19 4.00 10.29
C ASP A 79 10.77 2.54 10.59
N SER A 80 9.49 2.29 10.89
CA SER A 80 8.99 0.97 11.30
C SER A 80 7.70 0.51 10.61
N TYR A 81 7.10 1.33 9.74
CA TYR A 81 5.86 1.00 9.02
C TYR A 81 5.70 1.90 7.78
N TYR A 82 4.72 1.57 6.94
CA TYR A 82 4.34 2.42 5.81
C TYR A 82 2.98 3.05 6.06
N THR A 83 2.87 4.37 5.83
CA THR A 83 1.56 5.02 5.78
C THR A 83 1.07 4.98 4.34
N VAL A 84 -0.15 4.52 4.08
CA VAL A 84 -0.70 4.38 2.73
C VAL A 84 -2.00 5.16 2.63
N SER A 85 -2.10 6.08 1.68
CA SER A 85 -3.37 6.68 1.27
C SER A 85 -3.99 5.80 0.18
N ALA A 86 -5.03 5.06 0.54
CA ALA A 86 -5.68 4.10 -0.34
C ALA A 86 -6.37 4.84 -1.50
N THR A 87 -6.10 4.36 -2.71
CA THR A 87 -6.73 4.81 -3.95
C THR A 87 -7.61 3.72 -4.56
N SER A 88 -7.36 2.46 -4.20
CA SER A 88 -8.22 1.34 -4.52
C SER A 88 -8.06 0.24 -3.48
N ILE A 89 -9.17 -0.38 -3.11
CA ILE A 89 -9.26 -1.55 -2.24
C ILE A 89 -10.24 -2.53 -2.90
N LYS A 90 -9.82 -3.77 -3.05
CA LYS A 90 -10.66 -4.87 -3.52
C LYS A 90 -10.58 -6.03 -2.52
N VAL A 91 -11.72 -6.55 -2.10
CA VAL A 91 -11.76 -7.71 -1.18
C VAL A 91 -11.42 -8.97 -1.97
N LEU A 92 -10.65 -9.86 -1.36
CA LEU A 92 -10.27 -11.14 -1.91
C LEU A 92 -10.88 -12.26 -1.07
N GLU A 93 -11.37 -13.31 -1.73
CA GLU A 93 -12.07 -14.43 -1.10
C GLU A 93 -11.07 -15.50 -0.60
N PHE A 94 -10.19 -15.13 0.33
CA PHE A 94 -9.34 -16.07 1.06
C PHE A 94 -9.00 -15.57 2.46
N ASP A 95 -8.77 -16.50 3.38
CA ASP A 95 -8.46 -16.22 4.79
C ASP A 95 -7.02 -15.78 4.99
N PHE A 96 -6.69 -15.31 6.20
CA PHE A 96 -5.32 -14.92 6.56
C PHE A 96 -4.31 -16.05 6.33
N GLU A 97 -4.67 -17.30 6.63
CA GLU A 97 -3.76 -18.45 6.46
C GLU A 97 -3.40 -18.68 4.99
N ASP A 98 -4.38 -18.54 4.09
CA ASP A 98 -4.21 -18.74 2.64
C ASP A 98 -3.69 -17.49 1.90
N MET A 99 -3.57 -16.36 2.60
CA MET A 99 -3.03 -15.12 2.02
C MET A 99 -1.58 -15.33 1.57
N PRO A 100 -1.24 -15.08 0.29
CA PRO A 100 0.11 -15.29 -0.23
C PRO A 100 1.07 -14.18 0.23
N ALA A 101 2.32 -14.55 0.48
CA ALA A 101 3.39 -13.63 0.83
C ALA A 101 3.97 -12.87 -0.38
N LEU A 102 3.20 -11.92 -0.92
CA LEU A 102 3.64 -11.09 -2.05
C LEU A 102 4.50 -9.89 -1.63
N GLY A 103 4.62 -9.61 -0.33
CA GLY A 103 5.30 -8.43 0.18
C GLY A 103 4.71 -7.12 -0.39
N ILE A 104 5.57 -6.13 -0.59
CA ILE A 104 5.18 -4.81 -1.07
C ILE A 104 5.77 -4.57 -2.46
N ASN A 105 4.91 -4.29 -3.43
CA ASN A 105 5.34 -3.88 -4.77
C ASN A 105 5.24 -2.36 -4.91
N VAL A 106 6.35 -1.72 -5.24
CA VAL A 106 6.45 -0.26 -5.39
C VAL A 106 6.73 0.11 -6.85
N THR A 107 5.92 1.02 -7.39
CA THR A 107 6.18 1.65 -8.69
C THR A 107 6.50 3.12 -8.49
N ILE A 108 7.67 3.55 -8.97
CA ILE A 108 8.12 4.94 -8.94
C ILE A 108 8.24 5.41 -10.39
N VAL A 109 7.66 6.56 -10.70
CA VAL A 109 7.79 7.20 -12.02
C VAL A 109 8.43 8.58 -11.84
N GLY A 110 9.50 8.84 -12.58
CA GLY A 110 10.23 10.10 -12.49
C GLY A 110 11.18 10.32 -13.66
N ILE A 111 11.75 11.53 -13.70
CA ILE A 111 12.82 11.90 -14.61
C ILE A 111 14.05 12.16 -13.75
N THR A 112 15.20 11.65 -14.18
CA THR A 112 16.49 11.87 -13.50
C THR A 112 17.43 12.67 -14.38
N THR A 113 18.25 13.52 -13.75
CA THR A 113 19.37 14.20 -14.40
C THR A 113 20.69 13.44 -14.22
N GLN A 114 20.66 12.32 -13.49
CA GLN A 114 21.81 11.45 -13.30
C GLN A 114 22.22 10.82 -14.63
N ILE A 115 23.52 10.74 -14.86
CA ILE A 115 24.10 10.22 -16.10
C ILE A 115 24.59 8.79 -15.82
N VAL A 116 24.32 7.88 -16.74
CA VAL A 116 24.82 6.50 -16.68
C VAL A 116 26.34 6.51 -16.71
N GLN A 117 26.96 5.81 -15.77
CA GLN A 117 28.40 5.62 -15.68
C GLN A 117 28.80 4.25 -16.23
N ASN A 118 29.99 4.17 -16.83
CA ASN A 118 30.57 2.90 -17.24
C ASN A 118 31.58 2.44 -16.17
N THR A 119 31.25 1.34 -15.49
CA THR A 119 32.07 0.78 -14.41
C THR A 119 32.55 -0.60 -14.84
N GLY A 120 33.71 -0.65 -15.51
CA GLY A 120 34.25 -1.88 -16.06
C GLY A 120 33.49 -2.36 -17.29
N ASN A 121 32.76 -3.48 -17.15
CA ASN A 121 31.92 -4.03 -18.22
C ASN A 121 30.43 -3.67 -18.05
N ASP A 122 30.07 -2.97 -16.97
CA ASP A 122 28.68 -2.66 -16.63
C ASP A 122 28.36 -1.17 -16.83
N LEU A 123 27.11 -0.90 -17.21
CA LEU A 123 26.54 0.43 -17.21
C LEU A 123 25.70 0.62 -15.94
N THR A 124 26.10 1.55 -15.08
CA THR A 124 25.50 1.79 -13.76
C THR A 124 24.83 3.16 -13.72
N LEU A 125 23.60 3.22 -13.21
CA LEU A 125 22.89 4.48 -12.93
C LEU A 125 22.50 4.51 -11.45
N GLU A 126 23.18 5.35 -10.68
CA GLU A 126 22.85 5.57 -9.27
C GLU A 126 21.98 6.82 -9.11
N PHE A 127 20.84 6.67 -8.44
CA PHE A 127 19.95 7.79 -8.13
C PHE A 127 19.30 7.58 -6.76
N TYR A 128 18.93 8.69 -6.13
CA TYR A 128 18.18 8.72 -4.88
C TYR A 128 16.80 9.33 -5.12
N VAL A 129 15.76 8.70 -4.60
CA VAL A 129 14.39 9.20 -4.68
C VAL A 129 13.96 9.63 -3.28
N GLU A 130 13.67 10.92 -3.15
CA GLU A 130 13.05 11.49 -1.95
C GLU A 130 11.59 11.86 -2.25
N GLU A 131 10.69 11.45 -1.37
CA GLU A 131 9.33 11.98 -1.36
C GLU A 131 9.26 13.14 -0.37
N LYS A 132 9.00 14.35 -0.87
CA LYS A 132 8.68 15.50 -0.01
C LYS A 132 7.24 15.34 0.47
N VAL A 133 7.08 15.08 1.76
CA VAL A 133 5.79 14.95 2.48
C VAL A 133 5.20 16.33 2.75
#